data_AF-A0A3C1WCV1-F1
#
_entry.id   AF-A0A3C1WCV1-F1
#
_cell.length_a   1.000
_cell.length_b   1.000
_cell.length_c   1.000
_cell.angle_alpha   90.00
_cell.angle_beta   90.00
_cell.angle_gamma   90.00
#
_symmetry.space_group_name_H-M   'P 1'
#
loop_
_entity.id
_entity.type
_entity.pdbx_description
1 polymer ?
#
loop_
_entity_poly.entity_id
_entity_poly.type
_entity_poly.pdbx_seq_one_letter_code
_entity_poly.pdbx_strand_id
1 'polypeptide(L)'
;DRKIRGMVRSDGVIKDDDNLDTILGEGQMVVTLYNAQTDSSFQSFIPRNPLGLIPTFEDYFSQSEQLDSKLWVSSTKDNLSAMMIQKMPEIKKNDEEGWNRITALASTITNEELCGLDAEQLLHRLFHEETVQLFTQEQVDYECQQDRKRFEKIIFDLGEDDARNLLKERGEISIHNEICNEHLFFNEQDLNRIFSKD
;
A
#
# COMPACT_ATOMS: atom_id res chain seq x y z
N ASP A 1 5.92 -11.78 -2.94
CA ASP A 1 6.89 -11.28 -1.94
C ASP A 1 6.29 -10.50 -0.78
N ARG A 2 5.01 -10.07 -0.79
CA ARG A 2 4.37 -9.37 0.35
C ARG A 2 5.18 -8.17 0.88
N LYS A 3 5.80 -7.44 -0.04
CA LYS A 3 6.59 -6.26 0.26
C LYS A 3 5.73 -5.03 0.03
N ILE A 4 5.64 -4.18 1.04
CA ILE A 4 4.83 -2.96 0.98
C ILE A 4 5.70 -1.72 1.18
N ARG A 5 5.26 -0.61 0.59
CA ARG A 5 5.84 0.72 0.77
C ARG A 5 4.81 1.76 0.36
N GLY A 6 4.89 2.94 0.93
CA GLY A 6 3.95 4.02 0.64
C GLY A 6 4.48 5.34 1.17
N MET A 7 3.90 6.43 0.66
CA MET A 7 4.20 7.79 1.08
C MET A 7 2.92 8.61 1.11
N VAL A 8 2.93 9.67 1.91
CA VAL A 8 1.88 10.68 1.94
C VAL A 8 2.52 12.01 1.63
N ARG A 9 1.90 12.78 0.74
CA ARG A 9 2.28 14.15 0.45
C ARG A 9 1.18 15.08 0.95
N SER A 10 1.56 16.10 1.69
CA SER A 10 0.67 17.16 2.18
C SER A 10 1.26 18.51 1.83
N ASP A 11 0.43 19.41 1.30
CA ASP A 11 0.80 20.80 1.05
C ASP A 11 0.51 21.71 2.27
N GLY A 12 -0.03 21.15 3.37
CA GLY A 12 -0.41 21.88 4.58
C GLY A 12 -0.04 21.18 5.88
N VAL A 13 -0.26 21.87 7.00
CA VAL A 13 -0.05 21.34 8.35
C VAL A 13 -1.24 20.47 8.75
N ILE A 14 -0.99 19.17 9.00
CA ILE A 14 -1.95 18.25 9.60
C ILE A 14 -1.93 18.46 11.12
N LYS A 15 -3.10 18.65 11.71
CA LYS A 15 -3.29 18.81 13.17
C LYS A 15 -3.76 17.49 13.77
N ASP A 16 -3.49 17.29 15.05
CA ASP A 16 -3.86 16.07 15.77
C ASP A 16 -5.38 15.80 15.76
N ASP A 17 -6.20 16.85 15.71
CA ASP A 17 -7.67 16.75 15.67
C ASP A 17 -8.25 16.60 14.25
N ASP A 18 -7.41 16.59 13.21
CA ASP A 18 -7.88 16.40 11.84
C ASP A 18 -8.30 14.94 11.64
N ASN A 19 -9.50 14.74 11.10
CA ASN A 19 -9.93 13.42 10.66
C ASN A 19 -9.42 13.12 9.24
N LEU A 20 -9.25 11.83 8.94
CA LEU A 20 -8.71 11.37 7.67
C LEU A 20 -9.48 11.89 6.45
N ASP A 21 -10.80 12.01 6.56
CA ASP A 21 -11.65 12.50 5.46
C ASP A 21 -11.40 13.98 5.14
N THR A 22 -11.12 14.79 6.16
CA THR A 22 -10.75 16.20 6.00
C THR A 22 -9.37 16.33 5.39
N ILE A 23 -8.42 15.48 5.80
CA ILE A 23 -7.05 15.46 5.28
C ILE A 23 -7.04 15.06 3.79
N LEU A 24 -7.80 14.03 3.42
CA LEU A 24 -7.86 13.53 2.05
C LEU A 24 -8.70 14.41 1.12
N GLY A 25 -9.73 15.07 1.65
CA GLY A 25 -10.61 15.95 0.89
C GLY A 25 -11.34 15.23 -0.26
N GLU A 26 -11.68 15.99 -1.30
CA GLU A 26 -12.26 15.43 -2.53
C GLU A 26 -11.18 14.82 -3.42
N GLY A 27 -11.48 13.70 -4.05
CA GLY A 27 -10.51 13.05 -4.93
C GLY A 27 -10.96 11.70 -5.46
N GLN A 28 -9.99 10.93 -5.91
CA GLN A 28 -10.19 9.58 -6.43
C GLN A 28 -9.05 8.68 -6.01
N MET A 29 -9.36 7.39 -5.86
CA MET A 29 -8.38 6.34 -5.73
C MET A 29 -8.02 5.82 -7.14
N VAL A 30 -6.73 5.70 -7.42
CA VAL A 30 -6.23 5.10 -8.66
C VAL A 30 -5.47 3.83 -8.29
N VAL A 31 -5.96 2.69 -8.73
CA VAL A 31 -5.31 1.39 -8.51
C VAL A 31 -4.65 0.96 -9.81
N THR A 32 -3.36 0.64 -9.75
CA THR A 32 -2.60 0.12 -10.90
C THR A 32 -2.12 -1.29 -10.59
N LEU A 33 -2.57 -2.27 -11.38
CA LEU A 33 -2.13 -3.66 -11.31
C LEU A 33 -1.16 -3.93 -12.46
N TYR A 34 0.06 -4.33 -12.13
CA TYR A 34 1.06 -4.73 -13.13
C TYR A 34 1.22 -6.26 -13.13
N ASN A 35 1.05 -6.86 -14.31
CA ASN A 35 1.30 -8.28 -14.51
C ASN A 35 2.66 -8.48 -15.18
N ALA A 36 3.64 -8.96 -14.39
CA ALA A 36 4.99 -9.22 -14.86
C ALA A 36 5.09 -10.34 -15.90
N GLN A 37 4.10 -11.23 -16.01
CA GLN A 37 4.10 -12.32 -17.00
C GLN A 37 3.66 -11.83 -18.38
N THR A 38 2.74 -10.87 -18.43
CA THR A 38 2.18 -10.33 -19.68
C THR A 38 2.75 -8.95 -20.04
N ASP A 39 3.59 -8.38 -19.19
CA ASP A 39 4.15 -7.03 -19.27
C ASP A 39 3.07 -5.95 -19.53
N SER A 40 1.93 -6.11 -18.86
CA SER A 40 0.78 -5.23 -19.02
C SER A 40 0.33 -4.66 -17.69
N SER A 41 -0.14 -3.41 -17.74
CA SER A 41 -0.74 -2.72 -16.59
C SER A 41 -2.22 -2.48 -16.82
N PHE A 42 -3.02 -2.71 -15.79
CA PHE A 42 -4.42 -2.33 -15.72
C PHE A 42 -4.60 -1.23 -14.68
N GLN A 43 -5.41 -0.21 -15.01
CA GLN A 43 -5.69 0.91 -14.12
C GLN A 43 -7.19 1.05 -13.88
N SER A 44 -7.56 1.14 -12.61
CA SER A 44 -8.92 1.44 -12.17
C SER A 44 -8.97 2.80 -11.49
N PHE A 45 -9.98 3.59 -11.84
CA PHE A 45 -10.26 4.90 -11.28
C PHE A 45 -11.56 4.83 -10.49
N ILE A 46 -11.50 5.16 -9.20
CA ILE A 46 -12.60 5.00 -8.26
C ILE A 46 -12.80 6.34 -7.58
N PRO A 47 -13.95 7.01 -7.80
CA PRO A 47 -14.29 8.21 -7.06
C PRO A 47 -14.23 7.94 -5.55
N ARG A 48 -13.71 8.89 -4.77
CA ARG A 48 -13.68 8.73 -3.32
C ARG A 48 -15.12 8.62 -2.80
N ASN A 49 -15.35 7.61 -1.97
CA ASN A 49 -16.62 7.45 -1.29
C ASN A 49 -16.75 8.52 -0.19
N PRO A 50 -17.89 9.25 -0.10
CA PRO A 50 -18.11 10.25 0.94
C PRO A 50 -18.05 9.72 2.38
N LEU A 51 -18.24 8.40 2.56
CA LEU A 51 -18.13 7.73 3.86
C LEU A 51 -16.68 7.36 4.23
N GLY A 52 -15.72 7.67 3.37
CA GLY A 52 -14.29 7.60 3.64
C GLY A 52 -13.52 6.54 2.87
N LEU A 53 -12.27 6.31 3.30
CA LEU A 53 -11.31 5.48 2.56
C LEU A 53 -11.72 4.00 2.49
N ILE A 54 -12.22 3.43 3.60
CA ILE A 54 -12.60 2.02 3.65
C ILE A 54 -13.74 1.71 2.67
N PRO A 55 -14.87 2.45 2.67
CA PRO A 55 -15.88 2.31 1.62
C PRO A 55 -15.35 2.51 0.20
N THR A 56 -14.36 3.39 0.00
CA THR A 56 -13.72 3.57 -1.33
C THR A 56 -12.98 2.30 -1.79
N PHE A 57 -12.31 1.59 -0.88
CA PHE A 57 -11.71 0.28 -1.17
C PHE A 57 -12.77 -0.80 -1.44
N GLU A 58 -13.86 -0.82 -0.66
CA GLU A 58 -14.97 -1.74 -0.91
C GLU A 58 -15.61 -1.52 -2.29
N ASP A 59 -15.79 -0.25 -2.69
CA ASP A 59 -16.27 0.12 -4.02
C ASP A 59 -15.34 -0.37 -5.13
N TYR A 60 -14.01 -0.30 -4.92
CA TYR A 60 -13.03 -0.85 -5.86
C TYR A 60 -13.21 -2.36 -6.07
N PHE A 61 -13.29 -3.15 -4.99
CA PHE A 61 -13.44 -4.60 -5.10
C PHE A 61 -14.78 -4.98 -5.74
N SER A 62 -15.87 -4.29 -5.38
CA SER A 62 -17.19 -4.52 -5.96
C SER A 62 -17.23 -4.21 -7.46
N GLN A 63 -16.67 -3.08 -7.90
CA GLN A 63 -16.75 -2.64 -9.29
C GLN A 63 -15.70 -3.27 -10.21
N SER A 64 -14.45 -3.37 -9.73
CA SER A 64 -13.32 -3.82 -10.57
C SER A 64 -13.13 -5.33 -10.52
N GLU A 65 -13.25 -5.94 -9.33
CA GLU A 65 -13.03 -7.38 -9.15
C GLU A 65 -14.34 -8.18 -9.22
N GLN A 66 -15.50 -7.52 -9.12
CA GLN A 66 -16.83 -8.15 -9.06
C GLN A 66 -16.98 -9.11 -7.88
N LEU A 67 -16.34 -8.80 -6.75
CA LEU A 67 -16.36 -9.62 -5.53
C LEU A 67 -16.91 -8.80 -4.36
N ASP A 68 -17.97 -9.30 -3.73
CA ASP A 68 -18.47 -8.74 -2.48
C ASP A 68 -17.37 -8.82 -1.43
N SER A 69 -16.90 -7.65 -0.97
CA SER A 69 -15.76 -7.54 -0.08
C SER A 69 -16.06 -6.57 1.05
N LYS A 70 -15.62 -6.92 2.25
CA LYS A 70 -15.69 -6.09 3.44
C LYS A 70 -14.31 -5.95 4.07
N LEU A 71 -14.00 -4.74 4.50
CA LEU A 71 -12.69 -4.39 5.02
C LEU A 71 -12.83 -3.68 6.37
N TRP A 72 -12.08 -4.16 7.35
CA TRP A 72 -11.90 -3.53 8.65
C TRP A 72 -10.44 -3.17 8.81
N VAL A 73 -10.15 -1.93 9.16
CA VAL A 73 -8.78 -1.45 9.38
C VAL A 73 -8.76 -0.66 10.68
N SER A 74 -7.76 -0.94 11.51
CA SER A 74 -7.48 -0.17 12.71
C SER A 74 -5.99 0.06 12.82
N SER A 75 -5.62 1.22 13.35
CA SER A 75 -4.23 1.56 13.62
C SER A 75 -4.08 2.12 15.02
N THR A 76 -2.94 1.82 15.60
CA THR A 76 -2.40 2.47 16.79
C THR A 76 -1.10 3.16 16.41
N LYS A 77 -0.41 3.76 17.37
CA LYS A 77 0.90 4.36 17.14
C LYS A 77 1.95 3.33 16.65
N ASP A 78 1.82 2.09 17.10
CA ASP A 78 2.85 1.06 16.93
C ASP A 78 2.40 -0.12 16.06
N ASN A 79 1.12 -0.18 15.68
CA ASN A 79 0.54 -1.30 14.95
C ASN A 79 -0.50 -0.83 13.92
N LEU A 80 -0.55 -1.51 12.78
CA LEU A 80 -1.61 -1.41 11.78
C LEU A 80 -2.18 -2.81 11.58
N SER A 81 -3.49 -2.97 11.75
CA SER A 81 -4.16 -4.25 11.64
C SER A 81 -5.38 -4.14 10.74
N ALA A 82 -5.60 -5.18 9.93
CA ALA A 82 -6.70 -5.21 9.00
C ALA A 82 -7.27 -6.62 8.86
N MET A 83 -8.57 -6.70 8.67
CA MET A 83 -9.28 -7.92 8.31
C MET A 83 -10.06 -7.66 7.03
N MET A 84 -9.98 -8.57 6.08
CA MET A 84 -10.76 -8.52 4.85
C MET A 84 -11.54 -9.82 4.71
N ILE A 85 -12.82 -9.70 4.39
CA ILE A 85 -13.68 -10.83 4.04
C ILE A 85 -14.12 -10.62 2.60
N GLN A 86 -13.88 -11.62 1.76
CA GLN A 86 -14.20 -11.56 0.34
C GLN A 86 -14.96 -12.81 -0.07
N LYS A 87 -16.09 -12.61 -0.74
CA LYS A 87 -16.91 -13.68 -1.29
C LYS A 87 -16.26 -14.22 -2.55
N MET A 88 -16.01 -15.53 -2.60
CA MET A 88 -15.47 -16.17 -3.80
C MET A 88 -16.57 -16.39 -4.85
N PRO A 89 -16.27 -16.28 -6.16
CA PRO A 89 -17.21 -16.58 -7.22
C PRO A 89 -17.60 -18.08 -7.14
N GLU A 90 -18.91 -18.34 -7.03
CA GLU A 90 -19.52 -19.53 -6.45
C GLU A 90 -19.13 -20.92 -7.01
N ILE A 91 -19.45 -21.97 -6.22
CA ILE A 91 -19.90 -23.28 -6.76
C ILE A 91 -21.42 -23.51 -6.56
N LYS A 92 -22.15 -22.71 -5.76
CA LYS A 92 -23.62 -22.81 -5.65
C LYS A 92 -24.30 -21.45 -5.61
N LYS A 93 -25.29 -21.27 -6.50
CA LYS A 93 -26.25 -20.17 -6.51
C LYS A 93 -26.85 -19.95 -5.14
N ASN A 94 -26.69 -18.74 -4.64
CA ASN A 94 -27.52 -18.11 -3.60
C ASN A 94 -27.09 -18.35 -2.15
N ASP A 95 -25.79 -18.28 -1.86
CA ASP A 95 -25.30 -18.20 -0.47
C ASP A 95 -25.33 -16.76 0.09
N GLU A 96 -26.45 -16.05 -0.13
CA GLU A 96 -26.67 -14.73 0.49
C GLU A 96 -26.78 -14.86 2.02
N GLU A 97 -27.36 -15.95 2.52
CA GLU A 97 -27.48 -16.20 3.95
C GLU A 97 -26.11 -16.40 4.61
N GLY A 98 -25.23 -17.21 4.02
CA GLY A 98 -23.87 -17.38 4.52
C GLY A 98 -23.08 -16.08 4.50
N TRP A 99 -23.18 -15.31 3.41
CA TRP A 99 -22.55 -13.99 3.35
C TRP A 99 -23.05 -13.04 4.44
N ASN A 100 -24.37 -12.92 4.61
CA ASN A 100 -24.97 -12.08 5.64
C ASN A 100 -24.57 -12.53 7.06
N ARG A 101 -24.51 -13.84 7.31
CA ARG A 101 -24.08 -14.42 8.58
C ARG A 101 -22.62 -14.08 8.90
N ILE A 102 -21.70 -14.37 7.96
CA ILE A 102 -20.26 -14.13 8.15
C ILE A 102 -19.98 -12.64 8.33
N THR A 103 -20.60 -11.78 7.53
CA THR A 103 -20.43 -10.33 7.65
C THR A 103 -21.05 -9.78 8.95
N ALA A 104 -22.18 -10.30 9.40
CA ALA A 104 -22.78 -9.92 10.68
C ALA A 104 -21.86 -10.30 11.87
N LEU A 105 -21.30 -11.52 11.87
CA LEU A 105 -20.33 -11.95 12.88
C LEU A 105 -19.08 -11.05 12.86
N ALA A 106 -18.50 -10.84 11.69
CA ALA A 106 -17.33 -10.00 11.50
C ALA A 106 -17.55 -8.55 11.95
N SER A 107 -18.75 -8.01 11.76
CA SER A 107 -19.10 -6.64 12.16
C SER A 107 -19.12 -6.43 13.68
N THR A 108 -19.03 -7.49 14.49
CA THR A 108 -18.89 -7.40 15.96
C THR A 108 -17.45 -7.18 16.42
N ILE A 109 -16.48 -7.13 15.50
CA ILE A 109 -15.08 -6.87 15.82
C ILE A 109 -14.90 -5.46 16.36
N THR A 110 -14.11 -5.31 17.42
CA THR A 110 -13.70 -4.01 17.95
C THR A 110 -12.28 -3.65 17.49
N ASN A 111 -11.94 -2.35 17.54
CA ASN A 111 -10.58 -1.88 17.25
C ASN A 111 -9.54 -2.49 18.20
N GLU A 112 -9.90 -2.69 19.47
CA GLU A 112 -9.03 -3.30 20.48
C GLU A 112 -8.73 -4.76 20.14
N GLU A 113 -9.74 -5.53 19.72
CA GLU A 113 -9.55 -6.92 19.30
C GLU A 113 -8.77 -7.03 18.00
N LEU A 114 -9.06 -6.17 17.01
CA LEU A 114 -8.37 -6.18 15.72
C LEU A 114 -6.87 -5.88 15.87
N CYS A 115 -6.50 -4.98 16.78
CA CYS A 115 -5.09 -4.61 17.03
C CYS A 115 -4.40 -5.47 18.10
N GLY A 116 -5.16 -6.15 18.97
CA GLY A 116 -4.64 -6.82 20.16
C GLY A 116 -4.59 -8.34 20.09
N LEU A 117 -5.39 -8.97 19.22
CA LEU A 117 -5.42 -10.42 19.04
C LEU A 117 -4.54 -10.84 17.86
N ASP A 118 -3.95 -12.04 17.94
CA ASP A 118 -3.38 -12.66 16.75
C ASP A 118 -4.48 -13.15 15.79
N ALA A 119 -4.10 -13.47 14.55
CA ALA A 119 -5.06 -13.84 13.52
C ALA A 119 -5.87 -15.10 13.85
N GLU A 120 -5.26 -16.11 14.50
CA GLU A 120 -5.95 -17.35 14.85
C GLU A 120 -6.97 -17.12 15.97
N GLN A 121 -6.57 -16.38 17.01
CA GLN A 121 -7.44 -15.97 18.11
C GLN A 121 -8.62 -15.13 17.61
N LEU A 122 -8.36 -14.17 16.72
CA LEU A 122 -9.38 -13.30 16.15
C LEU A 122 -10.40 -14.11 15.33
N LEU A 123 -9.91 -14.99 14.44
CA LEU A 123 -10.76 -15.84 13.62
C LEU A 123 -11.58 -16.81 14.47
N HIS A 124 -10.98 -17.43 15.50
CA HIS A 124 -11.72 -18.27 16.42
C HIS A 124 -12.78 -17.46 17.18
N ARG A 125 -12.46 -16.27 17.70
CA ARG A 125 -13.40 -15.40 18.42
C ARG A 125 -14.61 -15.03 17.56
N LEU A 126 -14.40 -14.75 16.27
CA LEU A 126 -15.46 -14.36 15.35
C LEU A 126 -16.25 -15.53 14.77
N PHE A 127 -15.59 -16.67 14.53
CA PHE A 127 -16.11 -17.73 13.68
C PHE A 127 -16.00 -19.13 14.31
N HIS A 128 -15.98 -19.25 15.65
CA HIS A 128 -15.84 -20.55 16.33
C HIS A 128 -16.94 -21.58 15.99
N GLU A 129 -18.13 -21.13 15.56
CA GLU A 129 -19.21 -22.03 15.10
C GLU A 129 -19.14 -22.36 13.60
N GLU A 130 -18.23 -21.73 12.87
CA GLU A 130 -18.04 -21.94 11.44
C GLU A 130 -16.89 -22.91 11.17
N THR A 131 -16.89 -23.50 9.99
CA THR A 131 -15.75 -24.29 9.52
C THR A 131 -14.68 -23.35 8.97
N VAL A 132 -13.64 -23.09 9.76
CA VAL A 132 -12.50 -22.25 9.37
C VAL A 132 -11.30 -23.13 9.01
N GLN A 133 -10.72 -22.89 7.84
CA GLN A 133 -9.43 -23.47 7.45
C GLN A 133 -8.36 -22.39 7.52
N LEU A 134 -7.36 -22.59 8.38
CA LEU A 134 -6.21 -21.70 8.48
C LEU A 134 -5.15 -22.09 7.44
N PHE A 135 -4.59 -21.07 6.79
CA PHE A 135 -3.45 -21.22 5.90
C PHE A 135 -2.17 -20.82 6.63
N THR A 136 -1.01 -21.21 6.06
CA THR A 136 0.28 -20.80 6.57
C THR A 136 0.39 -19.28 6.56
N GLN A 137 0.74 -18.70 7.71
CA GLN A 137 1.07 -17.28 7.81
C GLN A 137 2.26 -16.99 6.88
N GLU A 138 2.17 -15.92 6.09
CA GLU A 138 3.34 -15.37 5.42
C GLU A 138 3.57 -13.93 5.89
N GLN A 139 4.83 -13.61 6.12
CA GLN A 139 5.25 -12.31 6.64
C GLN A 139 5.04 -11.22 5.59
N VAL A 140 4.61 -10.04 6.06
CA VAL A 140 4.52 -8.81 5.27
C VAL A 140 5.66 -7.91 5.75
N ASP A 141 6.51 -7.50 4.83
CA ASP A 141 7.68 -6.68 5.13
C ASP A 141 7.56 -5.30 4.47
N TYR A 142 8.01 -4.27 5.18
CA TYR A 142 8.28 -2.99 4.54
C TYR A 142 9.57 -3.10 3.73
N GLU A 143 9.51 -2.87 2.42
CA GLU A 143 10.71 -2.84 1.58
C GLU A 143 10.75 -1.57 0.74
N CYS A 144 11.75 -0.73 1.01
CA CYS A 144 12.21 0.25 0.04
C CYS A 144 13.49 -0.26 -0.61
N GLN A 145 13.42 -0.57 -1.91
CA GLN A 145 14.61 -0.90 -2.67
C GLN A 145 15.50 0.33 -2.79
N GLN A 146 16.59 0.32 -2.04
CA GLN A 146 17.70 1.26 -2.18
C GLN A 146 18.50 0.94 -3.44
N ASP A 147 17.91 1.17 -4.61
CA ASP A 147 18.57 0.87 -5.87
C ASP A 147 19.51 2.02 -6.28
N ARG A 148 20.61 2.18 -5.52
CA ARG A 148 21.67 3.14 -5.84
C ARG A 148 22.16 2.96 -7.28
N LYS A 149 22.20 1.72 -7.79
CA LYS A 149 22.61 1.43 -9.18
C LYS A 149 21.62 1.99 -10.21
N ARG A 150 20.31 1.92 -9.94
CA ARG A 150 19.30 2.58 -10.78
C ARG A 150 19.50 4.10 -10.81
N PHE A 151 19.78 4.71 -9.67
CA PHE A 151 20.04 6.15 -9.60
C PHE A 151 21.37 6.53 -10.29
N GLU A 152 22.40 5.72 -10.16
CA GLU A 152 23.65 5.85 -10.92
C GLU A 152 23.39 5.79 -12.42
N LYS A 153 22.50 4.90 -12.88
CA LYS A 153 22.09 4.84 -14.28
C LYS A 153 21.37 6.11 -14.73
N ILE A 154 20.49 6.67 -13.90
CA ILE A 154 19.82 7.96 -14.22
C ILE A 154 20.86 9.08 -14.35
N ILE A 155 21.86 9.14 -13.45
CA ILE A 155 22.95 10.10 -13.52
C ILE A 155 23.82 9.87 -14.77
N PHE A 156 24.06 8.60 -15.12
CA PHE A 156 24.78 8.25 -16.34
C PHE A 156 24.02 8.70 -17.59
N ASP A 157 22.72 8.44 -17.65
CA ASP A 157 21.83 8.80 -18.76
C ASP A 157 21.66 10.34 -18.89
N LEU A 158 21.87 11.10 -17.81
CA LEU A 158 21.92 12.58 -17.83
C LEU A 158 23.15 13.11 -18.58
N GLY A 159 24.25 12.34 -18.62
CA GLY A 159 25.51 12.72 -19.25
C GLY A 159 26.53 13.32 -18.26
N GLU A 160 27.82 13.12 -18.58
CA GLU A 160 28.93 13.47 -17.67
C GLU A 160 29.05 14.98 -17.45
N ASP A 161 28.98 15.77 -18.52
CA ASP A 161 29.13 17.23 -18.44
C ASP A 161 28.03 17.86 -17.58
N ASP A 162 26.78 17.46 -17.79
CA ASP A 162 25.62 17.97 -17.05
C ASP A 162 25.67 17.54 -15.57
N ALA A 163 26.03 16.28 -15.29
CA ALA A 163 26.19 15.81 -13.92
C ALA A 163 27.31 16.55 -13.18
N ARG A 164 28.47 16.77 -13.82
CA ARG A 164 29.60 17.51 -13.21
C ARG A 164 29.29 18.99 -13.03
N ASN A 165 28.54 19.61 -13.94
CA ASN A 165 28.08 20.99 -13.80
C ASN A 165 27.10 21.11 -12.62
N LEU A 166 26.13 20.19 -12.51
CA LEU A 166 25.21 20.14 -11.38
C LEU A 166 25.94 20.04 -10.03
N LEU A 167 26.97 19.19 -9.96
CA LEU A 167 27.81 19.03 -8.77
C LEU A 167 28.58 20.32 -8.44
N LYS A 168 29.14 21.02 -9.43
CA LYS A 168 29.86 22.29 -9.22
C LYS A 168 28.94 23.41 -8.75
N GLU A 169 27.71 23.48 -9.28
CA GLU A 169 26.75 24.52 -8.91
C GLU A 169 26.16 24.32 -7.52
N ARG A 170 25.83 23.07 -7.15
CA ARG A 170 25.12 22.75 -5.92
C ARG A 170 25.99 22.18 -4.81
N GLY A 171 27.25 21.85 -5.09
CA GLY A 171 28.18 21.20 -4.17
C GLY A 171 27.92 19.69 -3.98
N GLU A 172 26.68 19.25 -4.18
CA GLU A 172 26.26 17.85 -4.12
C GLU A 172 25.13 17.56 -5.11
N ILE A 173 25.04 16.31 -5.56
CA ILE A 173 23.86 15.80 -6.26
C ILE A 173 23.07 14.98 -5.25
N SER A 174 21.94 15.52 -4.78
CA SER A 174 21.02 14.84 -3.87
C SER A 174 19.84 14.27 -4.64
N ILE A 175 19.61 12.96 -4.54
CA ILE A 175 18.39 12.32 -5.02
C ILE A 175 17.55 11.93 -3.81
N HIS A 176 16.33 12.44 -3.79
CA HIS A 176 15.36 12.13 -2.75
C HIS A 176 14.43 11.00 -3.21
N ASN A 177 14.46 9.88 -2.50
CA ASN A 177 13.49 8.81 -2.69
C ASN A 177 12.27 9.10 -1.80
N GLU A 178 11.23 9.70 -2.40
CA GLU A 178 10.01 10.10 -1.69
C GLU A 178 9.28 8.93 -1.00
N ILE A 179 9.53 7.68 -1.42
CA ILE A 179 8.84 6.50 -0.87
C ILE A 179 9.40 6.05 0.48
N CYS A 180 10.73 6.11 0.67
CA CYS A 180 11.36 5.81 1.97
C CYS A 180 11.95 7.02 2.67
N ASN A 181 11.69 8.22 2.15
CA ASN A 181 12.23 9.46 2.69
C ASN A 181 13.77 9.43 2.81
N GLU A 182 14.43 8.72 1.88
CA GLU A 182 15.88 8.58 1.86
C GLU A 182 16.54 9.59 0.95
N HIS A 183 17.70 10.07 1.38
CA HIS A 183 18.53 11.00 0.62
C HIS A 183 19.81 10.28 0.20
N LEU A 184 19.98 10.10 -1.10
CA LEU A 184 21.21 9.61 -1.69
C LEU A 184 22.04 10.80 -2.16
N PHE A 185 23.29 10.85 -1.71
CA PHE A 185 24.24 11.88 -2.08
C PHE A 185 25.30 11.30 -3.00
N PHE A 186 25.56 11.98 -4.11
CA PHE A 186 26.63 11.64 -5.05
C PHE A 186 27.64 12.78 -5.06
N ASN A 187 28.91 12.41 -4.89
CA ASN A 187 30.04 13.33 -4.89
C ASN A 187 30.93 13.11 -6.12
N GLU A 188 32.06 13.81 -6.19
CA GLU A 188 33.00 13.72 -7.31
C GLU A 188 33.56 12.30 -7.52
N GLN A 189 33.82 11.56 -6.45
CA GLN A 189 34.29 10.17 -6.54
C GLN A 189 33.21 9.24 -7.11
N ASP A 190 31.95 9.47 -6.75
CA ASP A 190 30.83 8.75 -7.34
C ASP A 190 30.68 9.03 -8.82
N LEU A 191 30.75 10.29 -9.25
CA LEU A 191 30.70 10.63 -10.69
C LEU A 191 31.85 9.98 -11.45
N ASN A 192 33.07 10.05 -10.91
CA ASN A 192 34.22 9.39 -11.49
C ASN A 192 33.98 7.89 -11.63
N ARG A 193 33.36 7.23 -10.65
CA ARG A 193 33.01 5.80 -10.73
C ARG A 193 31.90 5.49 -11.73
N ILE A 194 30.89 6.35 -11.84
CA ILE A 194 29.76 6.18 -12.77
C ILE A 194 30.24 6.27 -14.22
N PHE A 195 31.11 7.24 -14.52
CA PHE A 195 31.62 7.52 -15.87
C PHE A 195 32.97 6.85 -16.20
N SER A 196 33.58 6.12 -15.25
CA SER A 196 34.79 5.30 -15.53
C SER A 196 34.49 3.89 -16.03
N LYS A 197 33.20 3.50 -16.09
CA LYS A 197 32.77 2.25 -16.71
C LYS A 197 32.60 2.44 -18.22
N ASP A 198 33.74 2.53 -18.91
CA ASP A 198 33.89 2.10 -20.31
C ASP A 198 34.63 0.76 -20.34
#